data_AF-A0A1G3PHZ6-F1
#
_entry.id   AF-A0A1G3PHZ6-F1
#
_cell.length_a   1.000
_cell.length_b   1.000
_cell.length_c   1.000
_cell.angle_alpha   90.00
_cell.angle_beta   90.00
_cell.angle_gamma   90.00
#
_symmetry.space_group_name_H-M   'P 1'
#
loop_
_entity.id
_entity.type
_entity.pdbx_description
1 polymer ?
#
loop_
_entity_poly.entity_id
_entity_poly.type
_entity_poly.pdbx_seq_one_letter_code
_entity_poly.pdbx_strand_id
1 'polypeptide(L)'
;MPMSCHIKTAFFLIPLILLSASILSGKQTVLNIDSIKAFILSGDGSTAGLVFMSGEDWYVKIAGKTSGPFDSAEGLVMSYDGGVCAYNYTVKGESYVAINEKQYGPFEETGPVSVSSDGSYFGFAFATNGVYYVRINQKLYGKFPKAESPSFNNDGSVYGFAYQSGEKWKLTVSGKTYGDFTVASSPSFNTDGTHFGFYYSANGKSYVAVDGYSYTGFNLAVSPSFCTDGTVYGYVYTKSEKWDEWYVRIGEKSYGPYENVIPPVFSKDGKVFSFAYSKGQKWYVQIGDKVYGTFDEVLPGCISADGTSVGFVYYRVKKGYYAYVNGKSYGPYEHAALSITPAGRVFLATFYSGVFIKELK
;
A
#
# COMPACT_ATOMS: atom_id res chain seq x y z
N MET A 1 46.62 -72.97 -16.01
CA MET A 1 45.57 -73.81 -16.65
C MET A 1 44.22 -73.33 -16.16
N PRO A 2 43.29 -72.97 -17.07
CA PRO A 2 41.98 -72.38 -16.78
C PRO A 2 40.84 -73.41 -16.88
N MET A 3 39.74 -73.20 -16.13
CA MET A 3 38.40 -73.76 -16.36
C MET A 3 37.40 -72.74 -15.80
N SER A 4 36.64 -71.98 -16.60
CA SER A 4 35.50 -72.32 -17.49
C SER A 4 34.17 -72.56 -16.74
N CYS A 5 33.22 -71.65 -16.92
CA CYS A 5 31.78 -71.94 -17.13
C CYS A 5 31.11 -70.62 -17.58
N HIS A 6 30.86 -70.39 -18.88
CA HIS A 6 29.72 -70.83 -19.71
C HIS A 6 28.48 -69.91 -19.59
N ILE A 7 28.16 -69.14 -20.65
CA ILE A 7 27.11 -69.41 -21.70
C ILE A 7 25.79 -68.72 -21.28
N LYS A 8 24.99 -68.00 -22.07
CA LYS A 8 24.81 -67.59 -23.49
C LYS A 8 23.90 -66.31 -23.37
N THR A 9 23.61 -65.46 -24.35
CA THR A 9 22.92 -65.76 -25.62
C THR A 9 22.74 -64.47 -26.45
N ALA A 10 23.00 -64.62 -27.74
CA ALA A 10 22.47 -63.97 -28.95
C ALA A 10 21.95 -62.52 -28.96
N PHE A 11 22.48 -61.79 -29.94
CA PHE A 11 22.04 -60.51 -30.51
C PHE A 11 21.13 -60.69 -31.73
N PHE A 12 20.45 -59.58 -32.08
CA PHE A 12 19.74 -59.17 -33.33
C PHE A 12 18.19 -59.15 -33.26
N LEU A 13 17.41 -58.09 -33.60
CA LEU A 13 17.57 -56.69 -34.10
C LEU A 13 16.29 -55.87 -33.72
N ILE A 14 16.46 -54.56 -33.40
CA ILE A 14 15.61 -53.35 -33.71
C ILE A 14 14.23 -53.17 -32.98
N PRO A 15 13.70 -51.94 -32.67
CA PRO A 15 14.12 -50.59 -33.09
C PRO A 15 14.37 -49.53 -31.99
N LEU A 16 15.19 -48.57 -32.40
CA LEU A 16 15.18 -47.13 -32.13
C LEU A 16 13.83 -46.56 -31.62
N ILE A 17 13.78 -46.16 -30.35
CA ILE A 17 12.84 -45.14 -29.85
C ILE A 17 13.69 -44.01 -29.28
N LEU A 18 13.66 -42.87 -29.96
CA LEU A 18 14.22 -41.61 -29.50
C LEU A 18 13.51 -41.17 -28.22
N LEU A 19 14.18 -41.31 -27.06
CA LEU A 19 13.95 -40.36 -25.97
C LEU A 19 14.86 -39.16 -26.23
N SER A 20 14.29 -38.09 -26.77
CA SER A 20 14.90 -36.77 -26.67
C SER A 20 14.91 -36.38 -25.19
N ALA A 21 16.11 -36.34 -24.60
CA ALA A 21 16.34 -35.63 -23.36
C ALA A 21 16.07 -34.14 -23.61
N SER A 22 14.90 -33.65 -23.21
CA SER A 22 14.69 -32.20 -23.08
C SER A 22 15.44 -31.73 -21.84
N ILE A 23 16.61 -31.15 -22.11
CA ILE A 23 17.40 -30.37 -21.16
C ILE A 23 16.51 -29.23 -20.66
N LEU A 24 16.08 -29.29 -19.40
CA LEU A 24 15.55 -28.13 -18.68
C LEU A 24 16.70 -27.13 -18.47
N SER A 25 16.96 -26.29 -19.48
CA SER A 25 17.64 -25.02 -19.25
C SER A 25 16.62 -24.02 -18.73
N GLY A 26 16.34 -24.09 -17.43
CA GLY A 26 15.65 -23.01 -16.73
C GLY A 26 16.57 -21.80 -16.69
N LYS A 27 16.64 -21.03 -17.78
CA LYS A 27 17.13 -19.65 -17.71
C LYS A 27 16.19 -18.93 -16.73
N GLN A 28 16.66 -18.68 -15.51
CA GLN A 28 16.11 -17.61 -14.69
C GLN A 28 16.24 -16.36 -15.55
N THR A 29 15.12 -15.87 -16.10
CA THR A 29 15.07 -14.59 -16.78
C THR A 29 15.41 -13.55 -15.72
N VAL A 30 16.67 -13.08 -15.74
CA VAL A 30 17.09 -11.96 -14.90
C VAL A 30 16.22 -10.79 -15.31
N LEU A 31 15.41 -10.28 -14.38
CA LEU A 31 14.65 -9.06 -14.61
C LEU A 31 15.67 -7.93 -14.77
N ASN A 32 15.68 -7.28 -15.93
CA ASN A 32 16.39 -6.01 -16.07
C ASN A 32 15.55 -4.94 -15.39
N ILE A 33 16.09 -4.25 -14.39
CA ILE A 33 15.36 -3.25 -13.62
C ILE A 33 16.23 -1.99 -13.52
N ASP A 34 15.72 -0.89 -14.07
CA ASP A 34 16.38 0.41 -14.02
C ASP A 34 15.97 1.21 -12.78
N SER A 35 14.71 1.07 -12.33
CA SER A 35 14.24 1.67 -11.08
C SER A 35 13.05 0.93 -10.48
N ILE A 36 12.87 1.05 -9.17
CA ILE A 36 11.72 0.53 -8.43
C ILE A 36 10.96 1.69 -7.81
N LYS A 37 9.67 1.81 -8.16
CA LYS A 37 8.78 2.84 -7.62
C LYS A 37 8.08 2.36 -6.34
N ALA A 38 7.71 1.08 -6.27
CA ALA A 38 7.05 0.51 -5.11
C ALA A 38 7.47 -0.95 -4.90
N PHE A 39 7.70 -1.32 -3.65
CA PHE A 39 7.90 -2.71 -3.23
C PHE A 39 7.10 -2.93 -1.95
N ILE A 40 6.04 -3.74 -2.01
CA ILE A 40 5.08 -3.93 -0.91
C ILE A 40 4.91 -5.42 -0.59
N LEU A 41 4.44 -5.69 0.62
CA LEU A 41 4.19 -7.03 1.16
C LEU A 41 2.78 -7.05 1.77
N SER A 42 2.05 -8.15 1.55
CA SER A 42 0.72 -8.36 2.13
C SER A 42 0.81 -8.40 3.66
N GLY A 43 -0.29 -8.05 4.32
CA GLY A 43 -0.34 -8.00 5.79
C GLY A 43 0.00 -9.33 6.45
N ASP A 44 -0.41 -10.45 5.85
CA ASP A 44 -0.06 -11.81 6.30
C ASP A 44 1.34 -12.28 5.87
N GLY A 45 2.06 -11.49 5.05
CA GLY A 45 3.37 -11.81 4.52
C GLY A 45 3.39 -12.90 3.45
N SER A 46 2.26 -13.26 2.85
CA SER A 46 2.20 -14.31 1.82
C SER A 46 2.58 -13.83 0.42
N THR A 47 2.30 -12.56 0.10
CA THR A 47 2.39 -12.03 -1.27
C THR A 47 3.15 -10.72 -1.29
N ALA A 48 4.11 -10.60 -2.21
CA ALA A 48 4.82 -9.35 -2.45
C ALA A 48 4.54 -8.82 -3.86
N GLY A 49 4.52 -7.50 -3.97
CA GLY A 49 4.24 -6.75 -5.18
C GLY A 49 5.34 -5.73 -5.47
N LEU A 50 5.68 -5.57 -6.75
CA LEU A 50 6.77 -4.71 -7.22
C LEU A 50 6.28 -3.88 -8.42
N VAL A 51 6.47 -2.56 -8.37
CA VAL A 51 6.31 -1.67 -9.53
C VAL A 51 7.69 -1.17 -9.93
N PHE A 52 8.09 -1.47 -11.17
CA PHE A 52 9.45 -1.22 -11.63
C PHE A 52 9.49 -0.77 -13.08
N MET A 53 10.57 -0.08 -13.43
CA MET A 53 10.85 0.38 -14.79
C MET A 53 11.94 -0.50 -15.42
N SER A 54 11.77 -0.85 -16.68
CA SER A 54 12.75 -1.56 -17.50
C SER A 54 12.76 -0.96 -18.90
N GLY A 55 13.88 -0.36 -19.28
CA GLY A 55 13.96 0.54 -20.43
C GLY A 55 13.13 1.80 -20.16
N GLU A 56 12.18 2.06 -21.04
CA GLU A 56 11.26 3.21 -20.94
C GLU A 56 9.88 2.81 -20.40
N ASP A 57 9.64 1.51 -20.21
CA ASP A 57 8.33 0.97 -19.85
C ASP A 57 8.25 0.63 -18.36
N TRP A 58 7.04 0.77 -17.82
CA TRP A 58 6.68 0.36 -16.48
C TRP A 58 6.05 -1.03 -16.47
N TYR A 59 6.33 -1.77 -15.40
CA TYR A 59 5.85 -3.13 -15.16
C TYR A 59 5.40 -3.29 -13.71
N VAL A 60 4.45 -4.19 -13.52
CA VAL A 60 3.98 -4.61 -12.19
C VAL A 60 4.20 -6.11 -12.04
N LYS A 61 4.94 -6.53 -11.01
CA LYS A 61 5.17 -7.94 -10.70
C LYS A 61 4.54 -8.31 -9.37
N ILE A 62 3.66 -9.31 -9.38
CA ILE A 62 2.90 -9.79 -8.21
C ILE A 62 2.92 -11.31 -8.22
N ALA A 63 3.29 -11.93 -7.10
CA ALA A 63 3.33 -13.39 -6.95
C ALA A 63 4.05 -14.12 -8.12
N GLY A 64 5.10 -13.50 -8.66
CA GLY A 64 5.88 -14.05 -9.79
C GLY A 64 5.35 -13.71 -11.19
N LYS A 65 4.10 -13.26 -11.34
CA LYS A 65 3.52 -12.81 -12.61
C LYS A 65 3.90 -11.36 -12.88
N THR A 66 4.39 -11.08 -14.08
CA THR A 66 4.71 -9.71 -14.53
C THR A 66 3.70 -9.23 -15.57
N SER A 67 3.15 -8.05 -15.35
CA SER A 67 2.25 -7.32 -16.25
C SER A 67 2.94 -6.08 -16.81
N GLY A 68 2.66 -5.75 -18.07
CA GLY A 68 3.29 -4.66 -18.82
C GLY A 68 3.63 -5.11 -20.26
N PRO A 69 4.28 -4.28 -21.08
CA PRO A 69 4.73 -2.92 -20.77
C PRO A 69 3.58 -1.91 -20.62
N PHE A 70 3.79 -0.89 -19.79
CA PHE A 70 2.89 0.25 -19.59
C PHE A 70 3.66 1.57 -19.73
N ASP A 71 2.99 2.63 -20.17
CA ASP A 71 3.60 3.98 -20.17
C ASP A 71 3.83 4.46 -18.73
N SER A 72 2.95 4.06 -17.80
CA SER A 72 3.10 4.28 -16.37
C SER A 72 2.36 3.20 -15.57
N ALA A 73 2.83 2.92 -14.36
CA ALA A 73 2.13 2.12 -13.36
C ALA A 73 2.36 2.68 -11.96
N GLU A 74 1.31 2.67 -11.15
CA GLU A 74 1.29 3.22 -9.79
C GLU A 74 0.11 2.69 -8.96
N GLY A 75 0.02 3.12 -7.70
CA GLY A 75 -1.12 2.79 -6.84
C GLY A 75 -1.27 1.31 -6.52
N LEU A 76 -0.17 0.54 -6.54
CA LEU A 76 -0.21 -0.88 -6.20
C LEU A 76 -0.69 -1.07 -4.75
N VAL A 77 -1.81 -1.77 -4.58
CA VAL A 77 -2.46 -2.08 -3.31
C VAL A 77 -2.90 -3.54 -3.31
N MET A 78 -3.03 -4.14 -2.12
CA MET A 78 -3.48 -5.51 -1.96
C MET A 78 -4.33 -5.71 -0.70
N SER A 79 -5.19 -6.73 -0.70
CA SER A 79 -5.82 -7.25 0.51
C SER A 79 -4.77 -7.79 1.49
N TYR A 80 -5.16 -7.95 2.74
CA TYR A 80 -4.30 -8.42 3.83
C TYR A 80 -3.62 -9.76 3.53
N ASP A 81 -4.32 -10.65 2.83
CA ASP A 81 -3.82 -11.95 2.38
C ASP A 81 -3.15 -11.93 0.98
N GLY A 82 -3.12 -10.77 0.31
CA GLY A 82 -2.62 -10.64 -1.06
C GLY A 82 -3.49 -11.28 -2.15
N GLY A 83 -4.66 -11.85 -1.80
CA GLY A 83 -5.56 -12.51 -2.75
C GLY A 83 -6.24 -11.56 -3.74
N VAL A 84 -6.41 -10.30 -3.36
CA VAL A 84 -6.86 -9.22 -4.25
C VAL A 84 -5.76 -8.19 -4.37
N CYS A 85 -5.23 -8.04 -5.57
CA CYS A 85 -4.22 -7.04 -5.89
C CYS A 85 -4.76 -6.08 -6.95
N ALA A 86 -4.45 -4.80 -6.79
CA ALA A 86 -4.93 -3.76 -7.69
C ALA A 86 -3.87 -2.70 -7.96
N TYR A 87 -3.91 -2.10 -9.14
CA TYR A 87 -3.04 -0.99 -9.51
C TYR A 87 -3.63 -0.17 -10.66
N ASN A 88 -3.18 1.08 -10.77
CA ASN A 88 -3.47 1.97 -11.89
C ASN A 88 -2.34 1.89 -12.91
N TYR A 89 -2.66 2.00 -14.20
CA TYR A 89 -1.65 2.04 -15.26
C TYR A 89 -2.16 2.81 -16.49
N THR A 90 -1.25 3.27 -17.32
CA THR A 90 -1.57 3.96 -18.57
C THR A 90 -0.98 3.25 -19.79
N VAL A 91 -1.72 3.27 -20.90
CA VAL A 91 -1.27 2.75 -22.20
C VAL A 91 -1.73 3.72 -23.29
N LYS A 92 -0.78 4.24 -24.06
CA LYS A 92 -1.00 5.26 -25.10
C LYS A 92 -1.77 6.49 -24.59
N GLY A 93 -1.45 6.92 -23.37
CA GLY A 93 -2.10 8.07 -22.71
C GLY A 93 -3.49 7.81 -22.12
N GLU A 94 -4.06 6.62 -22.29
CA GLU A 94 -5.35 6.23 -21.68
C GLU A 94 -5.12 5.58 -20.31
N SER A 95 -5.99 5.88 -19.35
CA SER A 95 -5.91 5.37 -17.98
C SER A 95 -6.72 4.08 -17.79
N TYR A 96 -6.19 3.16 -16.99
CA TYR A 96 -6.79 1.88 -16.67
C TYR A 96 -6.60 1.52 -15.20
N VAL A 97 -7.49 0.64 -14.70
CA VAL A 97 -7.36 -0.02 -13.40
C VAL A 97 -7.33 -1.53 -13.62
N ALA A 98 -6.32 -2.19 -13.06
CA ALA A 98 -6.27 -3.65 -12.95
C ALA A 98 -6.71 -4.07 -11.55
N ILE A 99 -7.65 -5.01 -11.45
CA ILE A 99 -7.96 -5.76 -10.23
C ILE A 99 -7.72 -7.24 -10.55
N ASN A 100 -6.66 -7.83 -10.01
CA ASN A 100 -6.15 -9.15 -10.39
C ASN A 100 -6.01 -9.26 -11.91
N GLU A 101 -6.76 -10.17 -12.56
CA GLU A 101 -6.72 -10.37 -14.00
C GLU A 101 -7.73 -9.51 -14.77
N LYS A 102 -8.60 -8.77 -14.06
CA LYS A 102 -9.65 -7.98 -14.66
C LYS A 102 -9.20 -6.54 -14.88
N GLN A 103 -9.36 -6.08 -16.12
CA GLN A 103 -9.08 -4.71 -16.54
C GLN A 103 -10.36 -3.87 -16.56
N TYR A 104 -10.24 -2.60 -16.18
CA TYR A 104 -11.25 -1.56 -16.32
C TYR A 104 -10.65 -0.36 -17.07
N GLY A 105 -11.40 0.16 -18.05
CA GLY A 105 -10.98 1.26 -18.93
C GLY A 105 -11.24 0.92 -20.40
N PRO A 106 -10.79 1.77 -21.34
CA PRO A 106 -10.04 3.01 -21.11
C PRO A 106 -10.86 4.10 -20.41
N PHE A 107 -10.16 4.97 -19.70
CA PHE A 107 -10.70 6.16 -19.05
C PHE A 107 -9.80 7.37 -19.36
N GLU A 108 -10.38 8.56 -19.35
CA GLU A 108 -9.62 9.81 -19.48
C GLU A 108 -8.66 9.99 -18.29
N GLU A 109 -9.16 9.69 -17.09
CA GLU A 109 -8.42 9.77 -15.83
C GLU A 109 -8.98 8.74 -14.84
N THR A 110 -8.15 8.26 -13.92
CA THR A 110 -8.56 7.44 -12.78
C THR A 110 -7.96 7.95 -11.48
N GLY A 111 -8.75 7.99 -10.42
CA GLY A 111 -8.23 8.11 -9.06
C GLY A 111 -7.55 6.81 -8.58
N PRO A 112 -6.86 6.84 -7.43
CA PRO A 112 -6.18 5.66 -6.89
C PRO A 112 -7.19 4.56 -6.60
N VAL A 113 -6.85 3.32 -6.95
CA VAL A 113 -7.67 2.16 -6.61
C VAL A 113 -7.57 1.83 -5.12
N SER A 114 -8.70 1.47 -4.51
CA SER A 114 -8.80 1.07 -3.10
C SER A 114 -9.38 -0.33 -2.98
N VAL A 115 -8.88 -1.10 -2.01
CA VAL A 115 -9.27 -2.50 -1.73
C VAL A 115 -9.52 -2.62 -0.22
N SER A 116 -10.62 -3.26 0.20
CA SER A 116 -10.83 -3.58 1.61
C SER A 116 -9.80 -4.60 2.07
N SER A 117 -9.43 -4.55 3.35
CA SER A 117 -8.40 -5.42 3.91
C SER A 117 -8.72 -6.92 3.72
N ASP A 118 -9.99 -7.32 3.79
CA ASP A 118 -10.41 -8.71 3.51
C ASP A 118 -10.53 -9.06 2.01
N GLY A 119 -10.35 -8.08 1.12
CA GLY A 119 -10.47 -8.24 -0.33
C GLY A 119 -11.91 -8.30 -0.88
N SER A 120 -12.94 -8.20 -0.03
CA SER A 120 -14.36 -8.31 -0.46
C SER A 120 -14.84 -7.11 -1.29
N TYR A 121 -14.22 -5.95 -1.12
CA TYR A 121 -14.57 -4.72 -1.82
C TYR A 121 -13.36 -4.09 -2.51
N PHE A 122 -13.61 -3.53 -3.69
CA PHE A 122 -12.71 -2.60 -4.34
C PHE A 122 -13.49 -1.40 -4.88
N GLY A 123 -12.79 -0.29 -5.11
CA GLY A 123 -13.37 0.85 -5.77
C GLY A 123 -12.36 1.88 -6.24
N PHE A 124 -12.81 2.73 -7.15
CA PHE A 124 -12.00 3.80 -7.73
C PHE A 124 -12.93 4.86 -8.37
N ALA A 125 -12.48 6.11 -8.37
CA ALA A 125 -13.08 7.16 -9.20
C ALA A 125 -12.47 7.13 -10.62
N PHE A 126 -13.24 7.50 -11.63
CA PHE A 126 -12.76 7.64 -13.00
C PHE A 126 -13.55 8.68 -13.78
N ALA A 127 -12.92 9.27 -14.79
CA ALA A 127 -13.53 10.23 -15.69
C ALA A 127 -13.75 9.65 -17.10
N THR A 128 -14.90 9.96 -17.69
CA THR A 128 -15.17 9.73 -19.12
C THR A 128 -16.12 10.80 -19.64
N ASN A 129 -15.80 11.35 -20.81
CA ASN A 129 -16.47 12.49 -21.42
C ASN A 129 -16.58 13.69 -20.47
N GLY A 130 -15.50 13.98 -19.73
CA GLY A 130 -15.43 15.09 -18.77
C GLY A 130 -16.33 14.95 -17.54
N VAL A 131 -16.83 13.75 -17.25
CA VAL A 131 -17.70 13.47 -16.10
C VAL A 131 -17.11 12.37 -15.23
N TYR A 132 -17.12 12.59 -13.92
CA TYR A 132 -16.63 11.63 -12.94
C TYR A 132 -17.71 10.64 -12.49
N TYR A 133 -17.26 9.40 -12.28
CA TYR A 133 -18.02 8.31 -11.69
C TYR A 133 -17.18 7.67 -10.58
N VAL A 134 -17.86 7.05 -9.62
CA VAL A 134 -17.22 6.21 -8.60
C VAL A 134 -17.74 4.79 -8.76
N ARG A 135 -16.83 3.83 -8.98
CA ARG A 135 -17.15 2.41 -8.97
C ARG A 135 -16.85 1.85 -7.59
N ILE A 136 -17.80 1.08 -7.06
CA ILE A 136 -17.61 0.20 -5.90
C ILE A 136 -18.12 -1.18 -6.29
N ASN A 137 -17.21 -2.13 -6.48
CA ASN A 137 -17.50 -3.44 -7.08
C ASN A 137 -18.31 -3.30 -8.40
N GLN A 138 -19.55 -3.80 -8.41
CA GLN A 138 -20.47 -3.70 -9.55
C GLN A 138 -21.29 -2.42 -9.55
N LYS A 139 -21.39 -1.72 -8.42
CA LYS A 139 -22.20 -0.51 -8.28
C LYS A 139 -21.45 0.69 -8.84
N LEU A 140 -22.19 1.52 -9.58
CA LEU A 140 -21.68 2.74 -10.20
C LEU A 140 -22.45 3.94 -9.64
N TYR A 141 -21.71 4.94 -9.19
CA TYR A 141 -22.23 6.22 -8.70
C TYR A 141 -21.78 7.34 -9.64
N GLY A 142 -22.66 8.30 -9.86
CA GLY A 142 -22.45 9.41 -10.80
C GLY A 142 -23.79 9.87 -11.36
N LYS A 143 -23.82 10.87 -12.25
CA LYS A 143 -22.72 11.65 -12.83
C LYS A 143 -22.28 12.79 -11.90
N PHE A 144 -20.98 12.98 -11.69
CA PHE A 144 -20.43 14.05 -10.85
C PHE A 144 -19.50 14.99 -11.65
N PRO A 145 -19.43 16.29 -11.30
CA PRO A 145 -18.38 17.18 -11.81
C PRO A 145 -16.97 16.70 -11.42
N LYS A 146 -16.79 16.25 -10.17
CA LYS A 146 -15.59 15.61 -9.63
C LYS A 146 -15.95 14.60 -8.55
N ALA A 147 -15.10 13.60 -8.33
CA ALA A 147 -15.21 12.68 -7.22
C ALA A 147 -13.83 12.12 -6.81
N GLU A 148 -13.67 11.82 -5.53
CA GLU A 148 -12.53 11.07 -5.01
C GLU A 148 -12.81 9.56 -5.00
N SER A 149 -11.74 8.75 -5.03
CA SER A 149 -11.87 7.31 -4.86
C SER A 149 -12.47 6.95 -3.50
N PRO A 150 -13.25 5.85 -3.42
CA PRO A 150 -13.89 5.45 -2.19
C PRO A 150 -12.90 4.82 -1.22
N SER A 151 -13.21 4.90 0.07
CA SER A 151 -12.52 4.17 1.13
C SER A 151 -13.47 3.21 1.84
N PHE A 152 -12.89 2.22 2.51
CA PHE A 152 -13.58 1.08 3.09
C PHE A 152 -13.11 0.86 4.54
N ASN A 153 -13.98 0.32 5.39
CA ASN A 153 -13.53 -0.38 6.59
C ASN A 153 -12.90 -1.75 6.20
N ASN A 154 -12.54 -2.57 7.19
CA ASN A 154 -11.76 -3.79 6.95
C ASN A 154 -12.46 -4.79 6.03
N ASP A 155 -13.78 -4.97 6.15
CA ASP A 155 -14.59 -5.89 5.34
C ASP A 155 -15.36 -5.22 4.19
N GLY A 156 -15.21 -3.91 4.04
CA GLY A 156 -15.92 -3.08 3.06
C GLY A 156 -17.43 -2.96 3.26
N SER A 157 -17.99 -3.44 4.37
CA SER A 157 -19.41 -3.25 4.70
C SER A 157 -19.76 -1.79 4.96
N VAL A 158 -18.78 -0.98 5.39
CA VAL A 158 -18.88 0.47 5.53
C VAL A 158 -17.93 1.12 4.53
N TYR A 159 -18.44 2.04 3.73
CA TYR A 159 -17.65 2.77 2.75
C TYR A 159 -18.14 4.19 2.54
N GLY A 160 -17.27 5.05 2.04
CA GLY A 160 -17.63 6.40 1.68
C GLY A 160 -16.72 7.01 0.63
N PHE A 161 -17.21 8.07 0.00
CA PHE A 161 -16.45 8.85 -0.97
C PHE A 161 -16.92 10.31 -1.00
N ALA A 162 -16.00 11.21 -1.33
CA ALA A 162 -16.32 12.62 -1.56
C ALA A 162 -16.60 12.89 -3.04
N TYR A 163 -17.53 13.79 -3.31
CA TYR A 163 -17.93 14.18 -4.66
C TYR A 163 -18.46 15.60 -4.71
N GLN A 164 -18.41 16.21 -5.90
CA GLN A 164 -19.02 17.51 -6.14
C GLN A 164 -20.49 17.39 -6.52
N SER A 165 -21.32 18.29 -6.01
CA SER A 165 -22.71 18.52 -6.39
C SER A 165 -22.89 20.01 -6.61
N GLY A 166 -22.94 20.42 -7.88
CA GLY A 166 -22.70 21.82 -8.26
C GLY A 166 -21.28 22.23 -7.89
N GLU A 167 -21.12 23.39 -7.26
CA GLU A 167 -19.83 23.93 -6.80
C GLU A 167 -19.42 23.44 -5.40
N LYS A 168 -20.26 22.66 -4.73
CA LYS A 168 -20.03 22.22 -3.35
C LYS A 168 -19.57 20.77 -3.30
N TRP A 169 -18.66 20.49 -2.38
CA TRP A 169 -18.29 19.13 -2.04
C TRP A 169 -19.26 18.54 -1.01
N LYS A 170 -19.59 17.28 -1.21
CA LYS A 170 -20.36 16.43 -0.32
C LYS A 170 -19.58 15.14 -0.09
N LEU A 171 -19.81 14.54 1.07
CA LEU A 171 -19.31 13.22 1.43
C LEU A 171 -20.50 12.29 1.61
N THR A 172 -20.46 11.09 1.04
CA THR A 172 -21.41 10.03 1.38
C THR A 172 -20.70 8.94 2.17
N VAL A 173 -21.31 8.49 3.27
CA VAL A 173 -20.85 7.35 4.08
C VAL A 173 -22.04 6.43 4.29
N SER A 174 -21.97 5.20 3.77
CA SER A 174 -23.04 4.20 3.88
C SER A 174 -24.44 4.73 3.54
N GLY A 175 -24.53 5.59 2.51
CA GLY A 175 -25.78 6.19 2.03
C GLY A 175 -26.22 7.46 2.76
N LYS A 176 -25.56 7.84 3.86
CA LYS A 176 -25.78 9.13 4.53
C LYS A 176 -24.88 10.20 3.92
N THR A 177 -25.47 11.32 3.53
CA THR A 177 -24.74 12.46 2.96
C THR A 177 -24.44 13.52 4.02
N TYR A 178 -23.19 13.99 4.01
CA TYR A 178 -22.67 15.11 4.77
C TYR A 178 -22.20 16.16 3.77
N GLY A 179 -22.34 17.45 4.05
CA GLY A 179 -21.91 18.39 3.02
C GLY A 179 -22.29 19.85 3.14
N ASP A 180 -22.22 20.43 1.94
CA ASP A 180 -22.12 21.84 1.58
C ASP A 180 -20.75 22.45 1.93
N PHE A 181 -19.72 21.63 1.75
CA PHE A 181 -18.33 22.01 1.95
C PHE A 181 -17.74 22.72 0.72
N THR A 182 -16.69 23.50 0.97
CA THR A 182 -15.85 24.06 -0.09
C THR A 182 -14.94 22.99 -0.68
N VAL A 183 -14.39 22.10 0.15
CA VAL A 183 -13.62 20.89 -0.22
C VAL A 183 -13.92 19.80 0.80
N ALA A 184 -13.94 18.54 0.39
CA ALA A 184 -13.99 17.39 1.30
C ALA A 184 -13.17 16.24 0.73
N SER A 185 -12.50 15.49 1.60
CA SER A 185 -11.82 14.26 1.24
C SER A 185 -12.71 13.05 1.48
N SER A 186 -12.40 11.93 0.83
CA SER A 186 -12.92 10.62 1.22
C SER A 186 -12.56 10.30 2.68
N PRO A 187 -13.39 9.51 3.38
CA PRO A 187 -13.24 9.27 4.81
C PRO A 187 -12.17 8.22 5.09
N SER A 188 -11.87 8.07 6.37
CA SER A 188 -11.07 6.99 6.95
C SER A 188 -11.92 6.31 8.01
N PHE A 189 -11.73 5.01 8.20
CA PHE A 189 -12.52 4.19 9.12
C PHE A 189 -11.59 3.48 10.11
N ASN A 190 -12.11 3.16 11.29
CA ASN A 190 -11.52 2.10 12.10
C ASN A 190 -11.87 0.72 11.51
N THR A 191 -11.42 -0.37 12.15
CA THR A 191 -11.50 -1.72 11.59
C THR A 191 -12.93 -2.19 11.31
N ASP A 192 -13.86 -1.98 12.24
CA ASP A 192 -15.27 -2.40 12.07
C ASP A 192 -16.15 -1.33 11.39
N GLY A 193 -15.62 -0.12 11.18
CA GLY A 193 -16.35 0.99 10.57
C GLY A 193 -17.33 1.71 11.49
N THR A 194 -17.27 1.46 12.80
CA THR A 194 -18.10 2.18 13.79
C THR A 194 -17.61 3.62 14.02
N HIS A 195 -16.32 3.88 13.79
CA HIS A 195 -15.70 5.20 13.88
C HIS A 195 -15.19 5.63 12.50
N PHE A 196 -15.39 6.91 12.16
CA PHE A 196 -14.87 7.46 10.93
C PHE A 196 -14.51 8.95 11.04
N GLY A 197 -13.61 9.37 10.16
CA GLY A 197 -13.24 10.78 10.06
C GLY A 197 -12.76 11.18 8.68
N PHE A 198 -12.82 12.47 8.40
CA PHE A 198 -12.50 13.03 7.09
C PHE A 198 -12.05 14.49 7.22
N TYR A 199 -11.26 14.94 6.25
CA TYR A 199 -10.93 16.34 6.08
C TYR A 199 -12.02 17.07 5.31
N TYR A 200 -12.32 18.31 5.71
CA TYR A 200 -13.13 19.22 4.90
C TYR A 200 -12.76 20.68 5.14
N SER A 201 -13.09 21.55 4.19
CA SER A 201 -13.04 23.00 4.38
C SER A 201 -14.42 23.62 4.17
N ALA A 202 -14.75 24.63 4.97
CA ALA A 202 -16.00 25.38 4.90
C ALA A 202 -15.80 26.79 5.45
N ASN A 203 -16.41 27.79 4.81
CA ASN A 203 -16.36 29.20 5.23
C ASN A 203 -14.93 29.71 5.48
N GLY A 204 -13.99 29.35 4.60
CA GLY A 204 -12.59 29.76 4.68
C GLY A 204 -11.77 29.10 5.80
N LYS A 205 -12.30 28.07 6.46
CA LYS A 205 -11.61 27.32 7.51
C LYS A 205 -11.49 25.85 7.14
N SER A 206 -10.42 25.22 7.61
CA SER A 206 -10.14 23.81 7.44
C SER A 206 -10.45 23.03 8.72
N TYR A 207 -10.92 21.80 8.53
CA TYR A 207 -11.39 20.93 9.60
C TYR A 207 -10.99 19.47 9.38
N VAL A 208 -10.82 18.76 10.49
CA VAL A 208 -10.86 17.29 10.54
C VAL A 208 -12.09 16.94 11.36
N ALA A 209 -13.05 16.25 10.75
CA ALA A 209 -14.18 15.66 11.45
C ALA A 209 -13.84 14.25 11.93
N VAL A 210 -14.18 13.93 13.17
CA VAL A 210 -14.16 12.56 13.72
C VAL A 210 -15.44 12.37 14.53
N ASP A 211 -16.27 11.40 14.14
CA ASP A 211 -17.51 11.03 14.84
C ASP A 211 -18.42 12.21 15.22
N GLY A 212 -18.54 13.18 14.31
CA GLY A 212 -19.37 14.37 14.49
C GLY A 212 -18.69 15.54 15.21
N TYR A 213 -17.47 15.37 15.73
CA TYR A 213 -16.66 16.47 16.27
C TYR A 213 -15.73 17.03 15.21
N SER A 214 -15.66 18.37 15.10
CA SER A 214 -14.79 19.05 14.13
C SER A 214 -13.67 19.81 14.81
N TYR A 215 -12.43 19.46 14.45
CA TYR A 215 -11.21 20.12 14.91
C TYR A 215 -10.73 21.12 13.86
N THR A 216 -10.27 22.30 14.27
CA THR A 216 -9.79 23.37 13.37
C THR A 216 -8.53 24.05 13.94
N GLY A 217 -8.07 25.14 13.32
CA GLY A 217 -6.86 25.88 13.74
C GLY A 217 -5.60 25.51 12.95
N PHE A 218 -5.79 25.02 11.73
CA PHE A 218 -4.75 24.64 10.77
C PHE A 218 -5.18 24.99 9.35
N ASN A 219 -4.24 25.06 8.42
CA ASN A 219 -4.50 25.39 7.02
C ASN A 219 -4.93 24.17 6.22
N LEU A 220 -4.28 23.03 6.47
CA LEU A 220 -4.56 21.76 5.82
C LEU A 220 -4.36 20.63 6.82
N ALA A 221 -5.12 19.54 6.64
CA ALA A 221 -4.91 18.31 7.36
C ALA A 221 -5.17 17.10 6.46
N VAL A 222 -4.61 15.96 6.86
CA VAL A 222 -4.88 14.66 6.26
C VAL A 222 -5.98 13.98 7.07
N SER A 223 -6.78 13.12 6.42
CA SER A 223 -7.75 12.26 7.11
C SER A 223 -7.10 11.48 8.27
N PRO A 224 -7.85 11.23 9.36
CA PRO A 224 -7.30 10.59 10.55
C PRO A 224 -6.93 9.12 10.31
N SER A 225 -6.09 8.60 11.20
CA SER A 225 -5.76 7.18 11.34
C SER A 225 -6.24 6.71 12.70
N PHE A 226 -6.91 5.55 12.76
CA PHE A 226 -7.51 5.01 13.97
C PHE A 226 -6.72 3.80 14.47
N CYS A 227 -6.75 3.56 15.79
CA CYS A 227 -6.52 2.21 16.31
C CYS A 227 -7.70 1.30 15.94
N THR A 228 -7.54 -0.01 16.14
CA THR A 228 -8.52 -1.01 15.70
C THR A 228 -9.94 -0.75 16.21
N ASP A 229 -10.08 -0.43 17.50
CA ASP A 229 -11.38 -0.15 18.12
C ASP A 229 -11.84 1.30 17.96
N GLY A 230 -11.05 2.17 17.32
CA GLY A 230 -11.38 3.57 17.07
C GLY A 230 -11.30 4.50 18.29
N THR A 231 -10.97 3.99 19.48
CA THR A 231 -10.92 4.79 20.73
C THR A 231 -9.78 5.81 20.75
N VAL A 232 -8.70 5.54 20.03
CA VAL A 232 -7.55 6.42 19.81
C VAL A 232 -7.39 6.66 18.32
N TYR A 233 -7.19 7.93 17.97
CA TYR A 233 -6.88 8.32 16.59
C TYR A 233 -5.84 9.43 16.58
N GLY A 234 -5.21 9.59 15.41
CA GLY A 234 -4.31 10.69 15.14
C GLY A 234 -4.48 11.23 13.74
N TYR A 235 -4.11 12.48 13.54
CA TYR A 235 -4.12 13.11 12.22
C TYR A 235 -2.93 14.04 12.04
N VAL A 236 -2.55 14.23 10.78
CA VAL A 236 -1.44 15.10 10.38
C VAL A 236 -2.01 16.41 9.90
N TYR A 237 -1.42 17.53 10.31
CA TYR A 237 -1.87 18.86 9.90
C TYR A 237 -0.72 19.84 9.73
N THR A 238 -0.93 20.89 8.94
CA THR A 238 0.00 22.01 8.82
C THR A 238 -0.70 23.32 9.12
N LYS A 239 -0.01 24.20 9.84
CA LYS A 239 -0.42 25.60 10.06
C LYS A 239 0.23 26.55 9.05
N SER A 240 1.19 26.06 8.26
CA SER A 240 1.91 26.85 7.27
C SER A 240 1.15 26.88 5.95
N GLU A 241 1.12 28.04 5.30
CA GLU A 241 0.64 28.18 3.92
C GLU A 241 1.63 27.60 2.91
N LYS A 242 2.89 27.43 3.29
CA LYS A 242 3.96 26.87 2.45
C LYS A 242 4.10 25.35 2.55
N TRP A 243 3.33 24.73 3.45
CA TRP A 243 3.33 23.28 3.69
C TRP A 243 4.70 22.71 4.10
N ASP A 244 5.49 23.52 4.80
CA ASP A 244 6.84 23.22 5.29
C ASP A 244 6.90 22.97 6.82
N GLU A 245 5.76 23.09 7.51
CA GLU A 245 5.62 22.83 8.94
C GLU A 245 4.45 21.89 9.24
N TRP A 246 4.76 20.60 9.35
CA TRP A 246 3.80 19.54 9.65
C TRP A 246 3.82 19.14 11.11
N TYR A 247 2.65 18.81 11.62
CA TYR A 247 2.40 18.39 12.99
C TYR A 247 1.62 17.09 12.98
N VAL A 248 1.84 16.25 13.99
CA VAL A 248 1.04 15.06 14.26
C VAL A 248 0.26 15.30 15.53
N ARG A 249 -1.07 15.14 15.50
CA ARG A 249 -1.88 15.05 16.71
C ARG A 249 -2.21 13.60 16.99
N ILE A 250 -2.03 13.15 18.23
CA ILE A 250 -2.51 11.85 18.73
C ILE A 250 -3.21 12.12 20.07
N GLY A 251 -4.53 11.87 20.12
CA GLY A 251 -5.36 12.30 21.24
C GLY A 251 -5.25 13.82 21.48
N GLU A 252 -4.83 14.22 22.67
CA GLU A 252 -4.63 15.64 23.04
C GLU A 252 -3.21 16.15 22.80
N LYS A 253 -2.25 15.26 22.50
CA LYS A 253 -0.84 15.62 22.34
C LYS A 253 -0.55 15.97 20.88
N SER A 254 0.20 17.04 20.67
CA SER A 254 0.73 17.45 19.37
C SER A 254 2.25 17.33 19.34
N TYR A 255 2.77 16.84 18.21
CA TYR A 255 4.20 16.69 17.90
C TYR A 255 4.55 17.54 16.68
N GLY A 256 5.75 18.13 16.64
CA GLY A 256 6.22 19.00 15.55
C GLY A 256 6.62 20.40 16.02
N PRO A 257 6.92 21.33 15.09
CA PRO A 257 6.84 21.16 13.63
C PRO A 257 7.95 20.27 13.03
N TYR A 258 7.63 19.67 11.88
CA TYR A 258 8.52 18.85 11.06
C TYR A 258 8.43 19.26 9.58
N GLU A 259 9.45 18.94 8.77
CA GLU A 259 9.47 19.25 7.34
C GLU A 259 8.48 18.37 6.56
N ASN A 260 8.42 17.09 6.90
CA ASN A 260 7.44 16.13 6.38
C ASN A 260 7.07 15.12 7.46
N VAL A 261 5.94 14.45 7.28
CA VAL A 261 5.41 13.46 8.22
C VAL A 261 4.79 12.29 7.47
N ILE A 262 5.07 11.06 7.92
CA ILE A 262 4.29 9.87 7.62
C ILE A 262 3.26 9.69 8.74
N PRO A 263 1.95 9.55 8.43
CA PRO A 263 0.88 9.43 9.43
C PRO A 263 1.09 8.30 10.47
N PRO A 264 0.45 8.42 11.65
CA PRO A 264 0.64 7.45 12.72
C PRO A 264 -0.05 6.11 12.45
N VAL A 265 0.59 5.04 12.90
CA VAL A 265 0.03 3.69 13.02
C VAL A 265 -0.05 3.29 14.50
N PHE A 266 -0.98 2.39 14.85
CA PHE A 266 -1.34 2.09 16.24
C PHE A 266 -1.38 0.58 16.53
N SER A 267 -1.12 0.20 17.78
CA SER A 267 -1.59 -1.07 18.35
C SER A 267 -3.12 -1.09 18.45
N LYS A 268 -3.70 -2.26 18.72
CA LYS A 268 -5.15 -2.44 18.79
C LYS A 268 -5.83 -1.46 19.75
N ASP A 269 -5.21 -1.27 20.92
CA ASP A 269 -5.69 -0.41 22.01
C ASP A 269 -5.15 1.03 21.95
N GLY A 270 -4.39 1.37 20.90
CA GLY A 270 -3.80 2.69 20.71
C GLY A 270 -2.70 3.07 21.71
N LYS A 271 -2.30 2.19 22.63
CA LYS A 271 -1.27 2.50 23.65
C LYS A 271 0.14 2.57 23.06
N VAL A 272 0.40 1.80 22.00
CA VAL A 272 1.64 1.88 21.23
C VAL A 272 1.31 2.51 19.89
N PHE A 273 2.05 3.55 19.53
CA PHE A 273 1.93 4.21 18.24
C PHE A 273 3.31 4.45 17.64
N SER A 274 3.34 4.56 16.32
CA SER A 274 4.54 4.93 15.56
C SER A 274 4.20 5.93 14.47
N PHE A 275 5.04 6.94 14.26
CA PHE A 275 4.99 7.81 13.09
C PHE A 275 6.42 8.17 12.68
N ALA A 276 6.60 8.63 11.43
CA ALA A 276 7.90 9.09 10.97
C ALA A 276 7.83 10.56 10.56
N TYR A 277 8.96 11.24 10.66
CA TYR A 277 9.05 12.65 10.30
C TYR A 277 10.44 12.98 9.77
N SER A 278 10.54 14.04 8.96
CA SER A 278 11.82 14.57 8.50
C SER A 278 12.15 15.92 9.12
N LYS A 279 13.45 16.12 9.37
CA LYS A 279 14.04 17.36 9.86
C LYS A 279 15.49 17.45 9.40
N GLY A 280 15.85 18.53 8.73
CA GLY A 280 17.19 18.73 8.18
C GLY A 280 17.54 17.70 7.12
N GLN A 281 16.60 17.39 6.20
CA GLN A 281 16.79 16.38 5.13
C GLN A 281 17.10 14.96 5.63
N LYS A 282 16.78 14.65 6.89
CA LYS A 282 16.92 13.32 7.47
C LYS A 282 15.60 12.88 8.08
N TRP A 283 15.36 11.58 8.03
CA TRP A 283 14.18 10.95 8.60
C TRP A 283 14.45 10.38 9.98
N TYR A 284 13.41 10.42 10.80
CA TYR A 284 13.33 9.88 12.15
C TYR A 284 12.03 9.09 12.30
N VAL A 285 12.03 8.10 13.18
CA VAL A 285 10.83 7.33 13.55
C VAL A 285 10.60 7.52 15.03
N GLN A 286 9.40 7.95 15.41
CA GLN A 286 8.98 8.02 16.80
C GLN A 286 8.08 6.83 17.12
N ILE A 287 8.43 6.08 18.17
CA ILE A 287 7.64 4.97 18.72
C ILE A 287 7.36 5.29 20.18
N GLY A 288 6.10 5.64 20.50
CA GLY A 288 5.76 6.22 21.81
C GLY A 288 6.57 7.49 22.08
N ASP A 289 7.35 7.49 23.16
CA ASP A 289 8.26 8.59 23.52
C ASP A 289 9.72 8.38 23.04
N LYS A 290 10.02 7.26 22.38
CA LYS A 290 11.37 6.98 21.86
C LYS A 290 11.49 7.44 20.41
N VAL A 291 12.66 8.00 20.08
CA VAL A 291 12.99 8.46 18.73
C VAL A 291 14.19 7.68 18.18
N TYR A 292 14.08 7.23 16.93
CA TYR A 292 15.09 6.48 16.21
C TYR A 292 15.52 7.27 14.96
N GLY A 293 16.82 7.32 14.70
CA GLY A 293 17.41 8.06 13.59
C GLY A 293 18.93 8.16 13.73
N THR A 294 19.63 8.84 12.82
CA THR A 294 19.12 9.47 11.59
C THR A 294 19.09 8.48 10.42
N PHE A 295 18.15 8.69 9.49
CA PHE A 295 17.99 7.89 8.27
C PHE A 295 17.90 8.79 7.03
N ASP A 296 18.20 8.25 5.85
CA ASP A 296 18.07 8.97 4.59
C ASP A 296 16.64 8.91 4.05
N GLU A 297 15.96 7.77 4.23
CA GLU A 297 14.53 7.59 3.96
C GLU A 297 13.94 6.59 4.95
N VAL A 298 12.62 6.65 5.15
CA VAL A 298 11.85 5.73 6.00
C VAL A 298 10.55 5.38 5.28
N LEU A 299 10.16 4.11 5.36
CA LEU A 299 8.83 3.65 4.93
C LEU A 299 7.86 3.60 6.14
N PRO A 300 6.54 3.61 5.91
CA PRO A 300 5.56 3.44 6.99
C PRO A 300 5.87 2.24 7.90
N GLY A 301 5.66 2.44 9.21
CA GLY A 301 5.89 1.41 10.21
C GLY A 301 4.72 0.41 10.32
N CYS A 302 4.94 -0.68 11.04
CA CYS A 302 3.93 -1.68 11.37
C CYS A 302 4.02 -2.08 12.86
N ILE A 303 2.87 -2.39 13.46
CA ILE A 303 2.72 -2.69 14.88
C ILE A 303 1.77 -3.89 15.03
N SER A 304 2.09 -4.84 15.90
CA SER A 304 1.19 -5.96 16.26
C SER A 304 0.01 -5.48 17.09
N ALA A 305 -1.06 -6.28 17.16
CA ALA A 305 -2.27 -5.87 17.87
C ALA A 305 -2.02 -5.59 19.36
N ASP A 306 -1.16 -6.38 20.00
CA ASP A 306 -0.74 -6.21 21.40
C ASP A 306 0.36 -5.15 21.61
N GLY A 307 0.89 -4.56 20.53
CA GLY A 307 1.95 -3.56 20.57
C GLY A 307 3.34 -4.10 20.93
N THR A 308 3.53 -5.42 21.04
CA THR A 308 4.82 -6.02 21.44
C THR A 308 5.82 -6.13 20.29
N SER A 309 5.34 -6.19 19.05
CA SER A 309 6.15 -6.16 17.84
C SER A 309 5.96 -4.85 17.11
N VAL A 310 7.05 -4.09 16.98
CA VAL A 310 7.10 -2.83 16.23
C VAL A 310 8.25 -2.88 15.24
N GLY A 311 8.00 -2.45 14.01
CA GLY A 311 9.02 -2.39 12.99
C GLY A 311 8.79 -1.32 11.94
N PHE A 312 9.85 -1.02 11.21
CA PHE A 312 9.85 -0.10 10.08
C PHE A 312 11.01 -0.42 9.15
N VAL A 313 10.93 0.05 7.90
CA VAL A 313 12.04 -0.03 6.94
C VAL A 313 12.68 1.34 6.81
N TYR A 314 14.01 1.39 6.78
CA TYR A 314 14.76 2.63 6.55
C TYR A 314 15.87 2.42 5.52
N TYR A 315 16.20 3.48 4.80
CA TYR A 315 17.28 3.53 3.82
C TYR A 315 18.48 4.31 4.36
N ARG A 316 19.68 3.87 3.98
CA ARG A 316 20.92 4.63 4.17
C ARG A 316 21.68 4.73 2.86
N VAL A 317 22.02 5.95 2.46
CA VAL A 317 22.81 6.27 1.27
C VAL A 317 24.12 5.49 1.30
N LYS A 318 24.49 4.89 0.17
CA LYS A 318 25.66 3.99 -0.01
C LYS A 318 25.61 2.67 0.77
N LYS A 319 24.55 2.38 1.53
CA LYS A 319 24.38 1.11 2.25
C LYS A 319 23.21 0.28 1.74
N GLY A 320 22.05 0.89 1.50
CA GLY A 320 20.82 0.18 1.15
C GLY A 320 19.75 0.22 2.22
N TYR A 321 18.73 -0.60 2.06
CA TYR A 321 17.58 -0.71 2.95
C TYR A 321 17.85 -1.65 4.12
N TYR A 322 17.26 -1.35 5.27
CA TYR A 322 17.28 -2.16 6.47
C TYR A 322 15.86 -2.27 7.02
N ALA A 323 15.50 -3.44 7.53
CA ALA A 323 14.30 -3.62 8.35
C ALA A 323 14.68 -3.55 9.83
N TYR A 324 14.10 -2.62 10.57
CA TYR A 324 14.18 -2.56 12.03
C TYR A 324 12.99 -3.29 12.62
N VAL A 325 13.24 -4.18 13.58
CA VAL A 325 12.22 -4.91 14.34
C VAL A 325 12.69 -5.02 15.79
N ASN A 326 11.91 -4.51 16.74
CA ASN A 326 12.13 -4.67 18.18
C ASN A 326 13.58 -4.47 18.66
N GLY A 327 14.24 -3.40 18.22
CA GLY A 327 15.63 -3.09 18.63
C GLY A 327 16.72 -3.66 17.73
N LYS A 328 16.37 -4.47 16.72
CA LYS A 328 17.34 -5.12 15.83
C LYS A 328 17.12 -4.70 14.37
N SER A 329 18.21 -4.39 13.68
CA SER A 329 18.21 -4.11 12.24
C SER A 329 18.69 -5.32 11.42
N TYR A 330 18.01 -5.60 10.32
CA TYR A 330 18.32 -6.64 9.34
C TYR A 330 18.62 -5.97 8.00
N GLY A 331 19.77 -6.28 7.39
CA GLY A 331 20.24 -5.66 6.14
C GLY A 331 21.76 -5.49 6.11
N PRO A 332 22.30 -4.79 5.10
CA PRO A 332 21.56 -4.08 4.05
C PRO A 332 20.92 -4.99 2.99
N TYR A 333 19.89 -4.47 2.34
CA TYR A 333 19.19 -5.04 1.17
C TYR A 333 19.11 -4.01 0.04
N GLU A 334 18.93 -4.44 -1.20
CA GLU A 334 18.68 -3.53 -2.33
C GLU A 334 17.31 -2.87 -2.20
N HIS A 335 16.28 -3.67 -1.90
CA HIS A 335 14.98 -3.18 -1.41
C HIS A 335 14.42 -4.12 -0.35
N ALA A 336 13.60 -3.58 0.55
CA ALA A 336 12.94 -4.34 1.61
C ALA A 336 11.51 -3.84 1.82
N ALA A 337 10.60 -4.76 2.12
CA ALA A 337 9.27 -4.49 2.62
C ALA A 337 9.02 -5.35 3.87
N LEU A 338 8.35 -4.77 4.87
CA LEU A 338 8.16 -5.38 6.18
C LEU A 338 6.67 -5.43 6.50
N SER A 339 6.20 -6.58 6.98
CA SER A 339 4.87 -6.73 7.57
C SER A 339 4.99 -7.31 8.98
N ILE A 340 4.13 -6.83 9.88
CA ILE A 340 3.93 -7.41 11.21
C ILE A 340 2.44 -7.71 11.33
N THR A 341 2.11 -9.00 11.49
CA THR A 341 0.73 -9.43 11.65
C THR A 341 0.15 -8.97 12.99
N PRO A 342 -1.18 -8.91 13.14
CA PRO A 342 -1.81 -8.68 14.44
C PRO A 342 -1.32 -9.63 15.55
N ALA A 343 -0.99 -10.88 15.18
CA ALA A 343 -0.46 -11.90 16.09
C ALA A 343 1.04 -11.75 16.40
N GLY A 344 1.71 -10.71 15.89
CA GLY A 344 3.13 -10.44 16.16
C GLY A 344 4.13 -11.18 15.28
N ARG A 345 3.67 -12.01 14.33
CA ARG A 345 4.55 -12.63 13.31
C ARG A 345 5.11 -11.58 12.38
N VAL A 346 6.40 -11.67 12.10
CA VAL A 346 7.16 -10.66 11.36
C VAL A 346 7.61 -11.24 10.02
N PHE A 347 7.24 -10.60 8.92
CA PHE A 347 7.61 -11.01 7.57
C PHE A 347 8.43 -9.94 6.89
N LEU A 348 9.52 -10.37 6.26
CA LEU A 348 10.42 -9.51 5.51
C LEU A 348 10.49 -10.00 4.07
N ALA A 349 10.06 -9.15 3.14
CA ALA A 349 10.30 -9.33 1.72
C ALA A 349 11.56 -8.54 1.32
N THR A 350 12.43 -9.14 0.53
CA THR A 350 13.64 -8.52 0.01
C THR A 350 13.73 -8.70 -1.50
N PHE A 351 14.24 -7.69 -2.18
CA PHE A 351 14.55 -7.77 -3.60
C PHE A 351 16.07 -7.75 -3.82
N TYR A 352 16.54 -8.61 -4.71
CA TYR A 352 17.91 -8.62 -5.26
C TYR A 352 17.83 -8.99 -6.75
N SER A 353 18.05 -10.26 -7.11
CA SER A 353 17.73 -10.79 -8.45
C SER A 353 16.29 -11.30 -8.60
N GLY A 354 15.53 -11.25 -7.50
CA GLY A 354 14.17 -11.74 -7.38
C GLY A 354 13.57 -11.33 -6.04
N VAL A 355 12.28 -11.64 -5.87
CA VAL A 355 11.54 -11.36 -4.63
C VAL A 355 11.63 -12.57 -3.72
N PHE A 356 12.11 -12.37 -2.50
CA PHE A 356 12.22 -13.40 -1.47
C PHE A 356 11.46 -12.95 -0.23
N ILE A 357 10.61 -13.83 0.31
CA ILE A 357 9.87 -13.57 1.55
C ILE A 357 10.31 -14.56 2.61
N LYS A 358 10.56 -14.08 3.83
CA LYS A 358 10.85 -14.92 4.98
C LYS A 358 10.16 -14.39 6.23
N GLU A 359 9.80 -15.31 7.12
CA GLU A 359 9.41 -14.97 8.48
C GLU A 359 10.67 -14.78 9.33
N LEU A 360 10.72 -13.69 10.10
CA LEU A 360 11.76 -13.44 11.09
C LEU A 360 11.31 -14.06 12.42
N LYS A 361 12.17 -14.92 12.99
CA LYS A 361 11.97 -15.55 14.29
C LYS A 361 12.59 -14.73 15.41
#